data_AF-A0A7Y3AC03-F1
#
_entry.id   AF-A0A7Y3AC03-F1
#
_cell.length_a   1.000
_cell.length_b   1.000
_cell.length_c   1.000
_cell.angle_alpha   90.00
_cell.angle_beta   90.00
_cell.angle_gamma   90.00
#
_symmetry.space_group_name_H-M   'P 1'
#
loop_
_entity.id
_entity.type
_entity.pdbx_description
1 polymer ?
#
loop_
_entity_poly.entity_id
_entity_poly.type
_entity_poly.pdbx_seq_one_letter_code
_entity_poly.pdbx_strand_id
1 'polypeptide(L)'
;MNLSINHSCPSCGAPIQMKEVDRLTTCVFCEVKNYMVVDSLQRFVLPDKVPEQIAREDIIYFPYMRFKGNIFSCQGREVESKVLDTTHKGLDVALLSSTLGVRPQAMKVHLVDDNLSGRFVRRKDTAVTILQRATLLAEAFSQSEGETLFHRAFIGETVSCVYLPLYIKDGIVYDGVLNRALGEVEPWMEDEKSTVRYRQEWKTKFLATICPQCGADMYGENDSLILHCYSCNTCWAEKSSKFVRVPYSQVVSQTPETVYLPFWRIEVETRGIRMQTFADFLKVT
;
A
#
# COMPACT_ATOMS: atom_id res chain seq x y z
N MET A 1 -12.23 3.65 2.37
CA MET A 1 -12.43 2.18 2.46
C MET A 1 -11.06 1.51 2.44
N ASN A 2 -10.86 0.45 3.21
CA ASN A 2 -9.56 -0.25 3.34
C ASN A 2 -9.66 -1.64 2.70
N LEU A 3 -8.55 -2.15 2.17
CA LEU A 3 -8.48 -3.56 1.76
C LEU A 3 -8.61 -4.46 2.98
N SER A 4 -9.29 -5.59 2.79
CA SER A 4 -9.28 -6.73 3.70
C SER A 4 -8.35 -7.78 3.14
N ILE A 5 -7.26 -8.07 3.85
CA ILE A 5 -6.15 -8.90 3.37
C ILE A 5 -6.13 -10.20 4.17
N ASN A 6 -6.18 -11.33 3.48
CA ASN A 6 -5.98 -12.65 4.04
C ASN A 6 -4.53 -13.11 3.81
N HIS A 7 -3.94 -13.71 4.83
CA HIS A 7 -2.64 -14.37 4.72
C HIS A 7 -2.48 -15.46 5.78
N SER A 8 -1.48 -16.32 5.61
CA SER A 8 -1.13 -17.33 6.61
C SER A 8 -0.26 -16.71 7.70
N CYS A 9 -0.48 -17.12 8.95
CA CYS A 9 0.34 -16.75 10.10
C CYS A 9 1.80 -17.14 9.84
N PRO A 10 2.76 -16.20 9.92
CA PRO A 10 4.18 -16.51 9.72
C PRO A 10 4.73 -17.54 10.73
N SER A 11 4.11 -17.65 11.91
CA SER A 11 4.58 -18.50 13.00
C SER A 11 3.98 -19.91 12.98
N CYS A 12 2.70 -20.06 12.62
CA CYS A 12 1.99 -21.35 12.70
C CYS A 12 1.22 -21.76 11.43
N GLY A 13 1.19 -20.91 10.39
CA GLY A 13 0.47 -21.16 9.14
C GLY A 13 -1.04 -20.96 9.19
N ALA A 14 -1.63 -20.73 10.35
CA ALA A 14 -3.07 -20.54 10.49
C ALA A 14 -3.58 -19.27 9.77
N PRO A 15 -4.83 -19.24 9.26
CA PRO A 15 -5.34 -18.10 8.51
C PRO A 15 -5.51 -16.86 9.40
N ILE A 16 -5.01 -15.73 8.92
CA ILE A 16 -5.13 -14.41 9.56
C ILE A 16 -5.74 -13.42 8.57
N GLN A 17 -6.54 -12.50 9.09
CA GLN A 17 -7.08 -11.36 8.35
C GLN A 17 -6.52 -10.07 8.93
N MET A 18 -6.11 -9.15 8.05
CA MET A 18 -5.62 -7.82 8.41
C MET A 18 -6.24 -6.75 7.50
N LYS A 19 -6.28 -5.51 7.98
CA LYS A 19 -6.64 -4.34 7.17
C LYS A 19 -5.39 -3.78 6.50
N GLU A 20 -5.59 -3.05 5.40
CA GLU A 20 -4.51 -2.38 4.65
C GLU A 20 -3.56 -1.51 5.50
N VAL A 21 -4.10 -0.83 6.51
CA VAL A 21 -3.35 0.06 7.40
C VAL A 21 -2.64 -0.70 8.52
N ASP A 22 -3.02 -1.95 8.75
CA ASP A 22 -2.44 -2.75 9.82
C ASP A 22 -0.97 -3.04 9.46
N ARG A 23 -0.14 -2.95 10.49
CA ARG A 23 1.25 -3.39 10.53
C ARG A 23 1.42 -4.53 11.52
N LEU A 24 0.57 -4.63 12.54
CA LEU A 24 0.57 -5.70 13.51
C LEU A 24 -0.66 -6.58 13.37
N THR A 25 -0.43 -7.87 13.49
CA THR A 25 -1.48 -8.89 13.56
C THR A 25 -1.19 -9.81 14.73
N THR A 26 -2.22 -10.13 15.51
CA THR A 26 -2.15 -11.17 16.54
C THR A 26 -2.82 -12.43 16.01
N CYS A 27 -2.10 -13.55 16.00
CA CYS A 27 -2.67 -14.82 15.59
C CYS A 27 -3.60 -15.37 16.68
N VAL A 28 -4.85 -15.67 16.38
CA VAL A 28 -5.79 -16.26 17.36
C VAL A 28 -5.47 -17.72 17.72
N PHE A 29 -4.57 -18.37 16.96
CA PHE A 29 -4.23 -19.79 17.13
C PHE A 29 -2.96 -20.01 17.95
N CYS A 30 -1.92 -19.21 17.71
CA CYS A 30 -0.66 -19.31 18.43
C CYS A 30 -0.34 -18.11 19.31
N GLU A 31 -1.21 -17.08 19.32
CA GLU A 31 -1.09 -15.84 20.09
C GLU A 31 0.14 -14.98 19.74
N VAL A 32 0.98 -15.42 18.81
CA VAL A 32 2.15 -14.67 18.34
C VAL A 32 1.71 -13.42 17.57
N LYS A 33 2.28 -12.28 17.98
CA LYS A 33 2.18 -11.02 17.27
C LYS A 33 3.25 -10.92 16.19
N ASN A 34 2.80 -10.61 14.98
CA ASN A 34 3.64 -10.49 13.80
C ASN A 34 3.53 -9.08 13.25
N TYR A 35 4.68 -8.44 13.02
CA TYR A 35 4.80 -7.13 12.41
C TYR A 35 5.13 -7.27 10.93
N MET A 36 4.26 -6.78 10.05
CA MET A 36 4.44 -6.77 8.60
C MET A 36 5.48 -5.72 8.18
N VAL A 37 6.54 -6.16 7.52
CA VAL A 37 7.57 -5.30 6.95
C VAL A 37 7.07 -4.72 5.63
N VAL A 38 7.29 -3.42 5.41
CA VAL A 38 6.93 -2.73 4.16
C VAL A 38 8.20 -2.18 3.51
N ASP A 39 8.96 -3.06 2.86
CA ASP A 39 10.24 -2.73 2.21
C ASP A 39 10.14 -2.63 0.67
N SER A 40 8.98 -2.97 0.11
CA SER A 40 8.77 -3.07 -1.33
C SER A 40 7.29 -2.92 -1.69
N LEU A 41 7.01 -2.90 -3.00
CA LEU A 41 5.65 -2.84 -3.52
C LEU A 41 4.82 -4.04 -3.03
N GLN A 42 3.78 -3.77 -2.25
CA GLN A 42 2.83 -4.80 -1.84
C GLN A 42 2.06 -5.34 -3.04
N ARG A 43 1.92 -6.67 -3.08
CA ARG A 43 1.25 -7.40 -4.15
C ARG A 43 0.12 -8.24 -3.56
N PHE A 44 -1.07 -8.03 -4.09
CA PHE A 44 -2.29 -8.72 -3.71
C PHE A 44 -2.87 -9.44 -4.92
N VAL A 45 -3.67 -10.47 -4.69
CA VAL A 45 -4.47 -11.13 -5.72
C VAL A 45 -5.93 -11.12 -5.30
N LEU A 46 -6.83 -10.82 -6.24
CA LEU A 46 -8.27 -10.98 -6.02
C LEU A 46 -8.57 -12.48 -5.84
N PRO A 47 -9.54 -12.85 -4.97
CA PRO A 47 -9.90 -14.25 -4.83
C PRO A 47 -10.53 -14.74 -6.13
N ASP A 48 -10.21 -15.96 -6.51
CA ASP A 48 -10.63 -16.55 -7.76
C ASP A 48 -11.66 -17.67 -7.55
N LYS A 49 -12.42 -17.94 -8.60
CA LYS A 49 -13.34 -19.08 -8.75
C LYS A 49 -12.94 -19.91 -9.96
N VAL A 50 -11.65 -19.90 -10.33
CA VAL A 50 -11.17 -20.60 -11.52
C VAL A 50 -11.59 -22.07 -11.43
N PRO A 51 -12.23 -22.63 -12.48
CA PRO A 51 -12.70 -24.01 -12.43
C PRO A 51 -11.57 -25.01 -12.23
N GLU A 52 -11.84 -26.11 -11.51
CA GLU A 52 -10.83 -27.12 -11.14
C GLU A 52 -10.12 -27.78 -12.34
N GLN A 53 -10.79 -27.85 -13.49
CA GLN A 53 -10.18 -28.37 -14.72
C GLN A 53 -9.10 -27.47 -15.32
N ILE A 54 -8.99 -26.21 -14.87
CA ILE A 54 -7.93 -25.31 -15.28
C ILE A 54 -6.78 -25.48 -14.29
N ALA A 55 -5.62 -25.90 -14.81
CA ALA A 55 -4.43 -26.08 -14.00
C ALA A 55 -4.01 -24.73 -13.37
N ARG A 56 -3.56 -24.74 -12.11
CA ARG A 56 -3.22 -23.51 -11.39
C ARG A 56 -2.05 -22.75 -12.03
N GLU A 57 -1.15 -23.49 -12.67
CA GLU A 57 -0.02 -22.97 -13.45
C GLU A 57 -0.44 -22.22 -14.71
N ASP A 58 -1.66 -22.44 -15.21
CA ASP A 58 -2.19 -21.79 -16.42
C ASP A 58 -2.92 -20.47 -16.11
N ILE A 59 -3.17 -20.19 -14.83
CA ILE A 59 -3.78 -18.93 -14.40
C ILE A 59 -2.85 -17.76 -14.73
N ILE A 60 -3.41 -16.73 -15.36
CA ILE A 60 -2.72 -15.49 -15.71
C ILE A 60 -3.16 -14.40 -14.72
N TYR A 61 -2.22 -13.85 -13.97
CA TYR A 61 -2.45 -12.78 -13.02
C TYR A 61 -2.15 -11.43 -13.69
N PHE A 62 -3.20 -10.70 -14.05
CA PHE A 62 -3.09 -9.40 -14.70
C PHE A 62 -2.98 -8.26 -13.67
N PRO A 63 -1.94 -7.40 -13.72
CA PRO A 63 -1.70 -6.39 -12.72
C PRO A 63 -2.61 -5.17 -12.88
N TYR A 64 -3.24 -4.75 -11.80
CA TYR A 64 -3.78 -3.42 -11.63
C TYR A 64 -3.01 -2.69 -10.53
N MET A 65 -2.60 -1.47 -10.83
CA MET A 65 -1.91 -0.62 -9.89
C MET A 65 -2.90 0.22 -9.14
N ARG A 66 -2.92 0.05 -7.82
CA ARG A 66 -3.77 0.81 -6.92
C ARG A 66 -2.97 1.93 -6.28
N PHE A 67 -3.51 3.13 -6.37
CA PHE A 67 -3.05 4.29 -5.63
C PHE A 67 -4.13 4.67 -4.63
N LYS A 68 -3.75 4.78 -3.36
CA LYS A 68 -4.62 5.28 -2.30
C LYS A 68 -3.86 6.28 -1.45
N GLY A 69 -4.34 7.51 -1.34
CA GLY A 69 -3.66 8.51 -0.52
C GLY A 69 -4.38 9.84 -0.49
N ASN A 70 -3.84 10.75 0.30
CA ASN A 70 -4.28 12.13 0.33
C ASN A 70 -3.36 12.98 -0.54
N ILE A 71 -3.96 13.80 -1.38
CA ILE A 71 -3.28 14.78 -2.21
C ILE A 71 -3.50 16.13 -1.57
N PHE A 72 -2.43 16.80 -1.18
CA PHE A 72 -2.44 18.17 -0.69
C PHE A 72 -1.92 19.07 -1.80
N SER A 73 -2.68 20.10 -2.15
CA SER A 73 -2.28 21.09 -3.15
C SER A 73 -2.29 22.47 -2.52
N CYS A 74 -1.15 23.15 -2.55
CA CYS A 74 -1.04 24.56 -2.20
C CYS A 74 -1.32 25.38 -3.46
N GLN A 75 -2.49 26.01 -3.51
CA GLN A 75 -2.95 26.87 -4.60
C GLN A 75 -3.30 28.23 -4.03
N GLY A 76 -2.74 29.30 -4.59
CA GLY A 76 -2.97 30.63 -4.05
C GLY A 76 -2.57 30.74 -2.57
N ARG A 77 -3.54 31.02 -1.69
CA ARG A 77 -3.37 31.09 -0.23
C ARG A 77 -4.01 29.92 0.51
N GLU A 78 -4.49 28.92 -0.22
CA GLU A 78 -5.24 27.80 0.33
C GLU A 78 -4.45 26.49 0.20
N VAL A 79 -4.70 25.59 1.15
CA VAL A 79 -4.27 24.20 1.04
C VAL A 79 -5.52 23.36 0.84
N GLU A 80 -5.71 22.91 -0.39
CA GLU A 80 -6.75 21.96 -0.72
C GLU A 80 -6.28 20.53 -0.42
N SER A 81 -7.21 19.69 0.03
CA SER A 81 -6.95 18.26 0.19
C SER A 81 -8.00 17.43 -0.54
N LYS A 82 -7.54 16.34 -1.17
CA LYS A 82 -8.40 15.36 -1.83
C LYS A 82 -7.96 13.96 -1.47
N VAL A 83 -8.92 13.09 -1.21
CA VAL A 83 -8.67 11.64 -1.06
C VAL A 83 -8.78 11.00 -2.44
N LEU A 84 -7.77 10.25 -2.84
CA LEU A 84 -7.80 9.48 -4.08
C LEU A 84 -7.62 8.00 -3.76
N ASP A 85 -8.51 7.16 -4.28
CA ASP A 85 -8.43 5.69 -4.27
C ASP A 85 -8.82 5.20 -5.66
N THR A 86 -7.84 4.83 -6.48
CA THR A 86 -8.05 4.44 -7.87
C THR A 86 -7.19 3.23 -8.23
N THR A 87 -7.64 2.47 -9.23
CA THR A 87 -6.84 1.41 -9.83
C THR A 87 -6.71 1.61 -11.34
N HIS A 88 -5.54 1.25 -11.87
CA HIS A 88 -5.20 1.39 -13.28
C HIS A 88 -4.56 0.11 -13.81
N LYS A 89 -4.93 -0.32 -15.02
CA LYS A 89 -4.27 -1.45 -15.69
C LYS A 89 -2.75 -1.23 -15.75
N GLY A 90 -1.99 -2.27 -15.45
CA GLY A 90 -0.52 -2.28 -15.54
C GLY A 90 0.02 -2.51 -16.96
N LEU A 91 -0.87 -2.82 -17.90
CA LEU A 91 -0.63 -2.92 -19.34
C LEU A 91 -1.84 -2.36 -20.08
N ASP A 92 -1.62 -1.59 -21.13
CA ASP A 92 -2.72 -1.12 -21.98
C ASP A 92 -3.16 -2.24 -22.94
N VAL A 93 -4.35 -2.77 -22.71
CA VAL A 93 -4.95 -3.90 -23.42
C VAL A 93 -6.43 -3.64 -23.64
N ALA A 94 -7.01 -4.07 -24.76
CA ALA A 94 -8.39 -3.74 -25.11
C ALA A 94 -9.40 -4.57 -24.29
N LEU A 95 -9.08 -5.83 -24.04
CA LEU A 95 -9.97 -6.81 -23.43
C LEU A 95 -10.44 -6.47 -22.00
N LEU A 96 -9.61 -5.75 -21.23
CA LEU A 96 -9.82 -5.51 -19.81
C LEU A 96 -10.29 -4.09 -19.52
N SER A 97 -11.14 -3.94 -18.50
CA SER A 97 -11.62 -2.63 -18.02
C SER A 97 -10.46 -1.75 -17.53
N SER A 98 -10.60 -0.43 -17.64
CA SER A 98 -9.56 0.52 -17.22
C SER A 98 -9.21 0.47 -15.72
N THR A 99 -10.14 -0.01 -14.90
CA THR A 99 -10.06 -0.11 -13.43
C THR A 99 -10.72 -1.41 -12.95
N LEU A 100 -10.35 -1.87 -11.74
CA LEU A 100 -11.06 -2.91 -10.98
C LEU A 100 -12.34 -2.41 -10.30
N GLY A 101 -12.62 -1.11 -10.38
CA GLY A 101 -13.74 -0.49 -9.67
C GLY A 101 -13.61 -0.69 -8.16
N VAL A 102 -14.69 -1.14 -7.52
CA VAL A 102 -14.75 -1.36 -6.05
C VAL A 102 -14.36 -2.78 -5.61
N ARG A 103 -13.96 -3.66 -6.55
CA ARG A 103 -13.68 -5.07 -6.24
C ARG A 103 -12.62 -5.24 -5.14
N PRO A 104 -11.47 -4.53 -5.16
CA PRO A 104 -10.46 -4.70 -4.11
C PRO A 104 -10.99 -4.36 -2.71
N GLN A 105 -11.91 -3.39 -2.60
CA GLN A 105 -12.51 -2.97 -1.33
C GLN A 105 -13.67 -3.87 -0.90
N ALA A 106 -14.36 -4.52 -1.85
CA ALA A 106 -15.50 -5.39 -1.58
C ALA A 106 -15.12 -6.86 -1.33
N MET A 107 -13.88 -7.26 -1.65
CA MET A 107 -13.42 -8.63 -1.60
C MET A 107 -12.28 -8.81 -0.59
N LYS A 108 -12.14 -10.03 -0.05
CA LYS A 108 -10.97 -10.40 0.74
C LYS A 108 -9.84 -10.77 -0.21
N VAL A 109 -8.86 -9.88 -0.36
CA VAL A 109 -7.68 -10.12 -1.21
C VAL A 109 -6.66 -10.96 -0.47
N HIS A 110 -5.77 -11.63 -1.21
CA HIS A 110 -4.70 -12.44 -0.62
C HIS A 110 -3.34 -11.80 -0.91
N LEU A 111 -2.39 -11.90 0.03
CA LEU A 111 -0.99 -11.59 -0.27
C LEU A 111 -0.47 -12.56 -1.34
N VAL A 112 0.34 -12.06 -2.27
CA VAL A 112 1.06 -12.93 -3.20
C VAL A 112 2.12 -13.70 -2.43
N ASP A 113 2.08 -15.02 -2.52
CA ASP A 113 3.03 -15.95 -1.91
C ASP A 113 3.47 -17.05 -2.90
N ASP A 114 4.28 -17.98 -2.39
CA ASP A 114 4.84 -19.12 -3.13
C ASP A 114 3.82 -20.22 -3.47
N ASN A 115 2.58 -20.15 -2.96
CA ASN A 115 1.52 -21.09 -3.31
C ASN A 115 0.87 -20.76 -4.66
N LEU A 116 1.08 -19.54 -5.18
CA LEU A 116 0.56 -19.11 -6.48
C LEU A 116 1.47 -19.58 -7.62
N SER A 117 1.11 -20.70 -8.25
CA SER A 117 1.90 -21.30 -9.33
C SER A 117 1.72 -20.66 -10.70
N GLY A 118 0.69 -19.82 -10.90
CA GLY A 118 0.37 -19.17 -12.18
C GLY A 118 1.42 -18.17 -12.71
N ARG A 119 1.08 -17.49 -13.80
CA ARG A 119 1.94 -16.52 -14.50
C ARG A 119 1.49 -15.09 -14.23
N PHE A 120 2.38 -14.25 -13.73
CA PHE A 120 2.13 -12.84 -13.48
C PHE A 120 2.57 -12.00 -14.67
N VAL A 121 1.66 -11.18 -15.20
CA VAL A 121 1.97 -10.29 -16.32
C VAL A 121 2.91 -9.18 -15.83
N ARG A 122 3.98 -8.94 -16.59
CA ARG A 122 4.94 -7.87 -16.33
C ARG A 122 4.26 -6.53 -16.58
N ARG A 123 4.33 -5.67 -15.57
CA ARG A 123 3.92 -4.27 -15.70
C ARG A 123 4.93 -3.53 -16.56
N LYS A 124 4.44 -2.60 -17.38
CA LYS A 124 5.30 -1.63 -18.09
C LYS A 124 5.53 -0.37 -17.26
N ASP A 125 4.53 0.03 -16.47
CA ASP A 125 4.57 1.28 -15.71
C ASP A 125 5.25 1.14 -14.34
N THR A 126 6.00 2.18 -13.97
CA THR A 126 6.61 2.33 -12.65
C THR A 126 5.63 2.96 -11.65
N ALA A 127 5.88 2.81 -10.35
CA ALA A 127 5.13 3.52 -9.29
C ALA A 127 5.04 5.03 -9.54
N VAL A 128 6.13 5.63 -10.04
CA VAL A 128 6.20 7.07 -10.38
C VAL A 128 5.23 7.42 -11.51
N THR A 129 5.18 6.61 -12.56
CA THR A 129 4.26 6.82 -13.69
C THR A 129 2.80 6.74 -13.25
N ILE A 130 2.50 5.85 -12.30
CA ILE A 130 1.15 5.71 -11.74
C ILE A 130 0.79 6.93 -10.88
N LEU A 131 1.72 7.41 -10.06
CA LEU A 131 1.56 8.66 -9.30
C LEU A 131 1.28 9.85 -10.22
N GLN A 132 2.02 9.97 -11.33
CA GLN A 132 1.78 11.02 -12.33
C GLN A 132 0.38 10.94 -12.95
N ARG A 133 -0.12 9.74 -13.28
CA ARG A 133 -1.49 9.58 -13.79
C ARG A 133 -2.54 9.91 -12.74
N ALA A 134 -2.31 9.55 -11.48
CA ALA A 134 -3.15 9.94 -10.36
C ALA A 134 -3.21 11.47 -10.20
N THR A 135 -2.10 12.17 -10.42
CA THR A 135 -2.03 13.64 -10.46
C THR A 135 -2.94 14.24 -11.53
N LEU A 136 -2.87 13.74 -12.76
CA LEU A 136 -3.70 14.21 -13.88
C LEU A 136 -5.20 14.03 -13.60
N LEU A 137 -5.59 12.91 -12.98
CA LEU A 137 -6.97 12.70 -12.55
C LEU A 137 -7.38 13.71 -11.50
N ALA A 138 -6.54 13.97 -10.49
CA ALA A 138 -6.84 14.93 -9.43
C ALA A 138 -7.06 16.36 -9.98
N GLU A 139 -6.29 16.75 -11.01
CA GLU A 139 -6.41 18.02 -11.73
C GLU A 139 -7.72 18.12 -12.51
N ALA A 140 -8.12 17.05 -13.21
CA ALA A 140 -9.39 17.01 -13.94
C ALA A 140 -10.62 17.20 -13.01
N PHE A 141 -10.46 16.94 -11.71
CA PHE A 141 -11.51 17.16 -10.71
C PHE A 141 -11.34 18.47 -9.91
N SER A 142 -10.35 19.33 -10.22
CA SER A 142 -10.19 20.63 -9.54
C SER A 142 -11.02 21.70 -10.24
N GLN A 143 -11.78 22.48 -9.45
CA GLN A 143 -12.65 23.56 -9.94
C GLN A 143 -11.96 24.93 -10.00
N SER A 144 -10.72 25.01 -9.51
CA SER A 144 -9.91 26.24 -9.43
C SER A 144 -9.19 26.53 -10.75
N GLU A 145 -9.94 26.83 -11.81
CA GLU A 145 -9.34 27.37 -13.04
C GLU A 145 -8.74 28.76 -12.75
N GLY A 146 -7.40 28.88 -12.84
CA GLY A 146 -6.70 30.17 -12.88
C GLY A 146 -5.78 30.49 -11.69
N GLU A 147 -5.76 29.70 -10.63
CA GLU A 147 -4.81 29.91 -9.52
C GLU A 147 -3.47 29.20 -9.72
N THR A 148 -2.39 29.82 -9.26
CA THR A 148 -1.04 29.25 -9.38
C THR A 148 -0.86 28.10 -8.37
N LEU A 149 -0.58 26.89 -8.86
CA LEU A 149 -0.16 25.75 -8.04
C LEU A 149 1.27 25.96 -7.55
N PHE A 150 1.46 26.22 -6.26
CA PHE A 150 2.78 26.38 -5.66
C PHE A 150 3.43 25.04 -5.31
N HIS A 151 2.66 24.11 -4.78
CA HIS A 151 3.17 22.82 -4.34
C HIS A 151 2.09 21.73 -4.35
N ARG A 152 2.50 20.48 -4.58
CA ARG A 152 1.66 19.30 -4.38
C ARG A 152 2.44 18.22 -3.66
N ALA A 153 1.84 17.71 -2.59
CA ALA A 153 2.39 16.60 -1.81
C ALA A 153 1.38 15.46 -1.73
N PHE A 154 1.89 14.24 -1.80
CA PHE A 154 1.16 13.05 -1.43
C PHE A 154 1.59 12.67 -0.01
N ILE A 155 0.63 12.49 0.89
CA ILE A 155 0.90 12.15 2.28
C ILE A 155 0.03 10.96 2.68
N GLY A 156 0.65 9.95 3.29
CA GLY A 156 -0.01 8.72 3.70
C GLY A 156 -0.42 7.85 2.51
N GLU A 157 0.23 8.03 1.37
CA GLU A 157 -0.04 7.28 0.16
C GLU A 157 0.45 5.83 0.26
N THR A 158 -0.35 4.94 -0.30
CA THR A 158 -0.03 3.53 -0.49
C THR A 158 -0.13 3.24 -1.98
N VAL A 159 0.97 2.77 -2.56
CA VAL A 159 1.00 2.18 -3.88
C VAL A 159 1.06 0.66 -3.71
N SER A 160 0.11 -0.04 -4.32
CA SER A 160 0.09 -1.51 -4.32
C SER A 160 -0.29 -2.04 -5.71
N CYS A 161 -0.01 -3.32 -5.93
CA CYS A 161 -0.43 -4.04 -7.13
C CYS A 161 -1.48 -5.07 -6.74
N VAL A 162 -2.65 -5.02 -7.36
CA VAL A 162 -3.74 -5.98 -7.20
C VAL A 162 -3.87 -6.76 -8.50
N TYR A 163 -3.67 -8.08 -8.44
CA TYR A 163 -3.77 -8.95 -9.60
C TYR A 163 -5.20 -9.46 -9.79
N LEU A 164 -5.70 -9.33 -11.02
CA LEU A 164 -6.92 -9.99 -11.49
C LEU A 164 -6.55 -11.38 -12.04
N PRO A 165 -7.05 -12.48 -11.46
CA PRO A 165 -6.87 -13.81 -12.02
C PRO A 165 -7.67 -13.93 -13.32
N LEU A 166 -7.04 -14.49 -14.36
CA LEU A 166 -7.61 -14.78 -15.66
C LEU A 166 -7.28 -16.22 -16.04
N TYR A 167 -8.13 -16.85 -16.85
CA TYR A 167 -7.83 -18.14 -17.47
C TYR A 167 -8.34 -18.19 -18.91
N ILE A 168 -7.78 -19.10 -19.70
CA ILE A 168 -8.16 -19.32 -21.10
C ILE A 168 -8.83 -20.68 -21.22
N LYS A 169 -9.97 -20.72 -21.92
CA LYS A 169 -10.66 -21.96 -22.27
C LYS A 169 -11.22 -21.83 -23.67
N ASP A 170 -10.90 -22.79 -24.54
CA ASP A 170 -11.37 -22.84 -25.93
C ASP A 170 -11.09 -21.54 -26.73
N GLY A 171 -9.91 -20.94 -26.51
CA GLY A 171 -9.51 -19.67 -27.15
C GLY A 171 -10.15 -18.40 -26.55
N ILE A 172 -11.00 -18.54 -25.55
CA ILE A 172 -11.69 -17.44 -24.87
C ILE A 172 -11.06 -17.20 -23.50
N VAL A 173 -10.83 -15.93 -23.20
CA VAL A 173 -10.34 -15.44 -21.90
C VAL A 173 -11.52 -15.23 -20.97
N TYR A 174 -11.36 -15.65 -19.72
CA TYR A 174 -12.34 -15.48 -18.66
C TYR A 174 -11.76 -14.65 -17.50
N ASP A 175 -12.62 -13.81 -16.93
CA ASP A 175 -12.42 -13.19 -15.62
C ASP A 175 -12.50 -14.29 -14.56
N GLY A 176 -11.38 -14.62 -13.91
CA GLY A 176 -11.30 -15.69 -12.92
C GLY A 176 -12.01 -15.37 -11.60
N VAL A 177 -12.45 -14.14 -11.38
CA VAL A 177 -13.24 -13.77 -10.19
C VAL A 177 -14.72 -14.06 -10.41
N LEU A 178 -15.22 -13.73 -11.61
CA LEU A 178 -16.64 -13.82 -11.96
C LEU A 178 -16.97 -15.04 -12.84
N ASN A 179 -15.97 -15.76 -13.34
CA ASN A 179 -16.07 -16.78 -14.38
C ASN A 179 -16.85 -16.31 -15.61
N ARG A 180 -16.62 -15.05 -15.99
CA ARG A 180 -17.29 -14.41 -17.13
C ARG A 180 -16.34 -14.36 -18.32
N ALA A 181 -16.81 -14.77 -19.49
CA ALA A 181 -16.10 -14.56 -20.74
C ALA A 181 -15.84 -13.07 -20.99
N LEU A 182 -14.62 -12.74 -21.39
CA LEU A 182 -14.18 -11.39 -21.70
C LEU A 182 -14.06 -11.20 -23.22
N GLY A 183 -13.56 -12.21 -23.92
CA GLY A 183 -13.31 -12.17 -25.36
C GLY A 183 -12.21 -13.15 -25.78
N GLU A 184 -11.76 -13.06 -27.02
CA GLU A 184 -10.71 -13.92 -27.57
C GLU A 184 -9.34 -13.63 -26.93
N VAL A 185 -8.45 -14.63 -26.97
CA VAL A 185 -7.07 -14.50 -26.49
C VAL A 185 -6.33 -13.39 -27.25
N GLU A 186 -5.63 -12.52 -26.51
CA GLU A 186 -4.80 -11.46 -27.10
C GLU A 186 -3.33 -11.91 -27.16
N PRO A 187 -2.53 -11.47 -28.16
CA PRO A 187 -1.15 -11.96 -28.38
C PRO A 187 -0.22 -11.83 -27.17
N TRP A 188 -0.44 -10.84 -26.29
CA TRP A 188 0.39 -10.66 -25.10
C TRP A 188 0.23 -11.79 -24.07
N MET A 189 -0.88 -12.54 -24.09
CA MET A 189 -1.12 -13.67 -23.18
C MET A 189 -0.32 -14.92 -23.57
N GLU A 190 0.05 -15.01 -24.85
CA GLU A 190 0.83 -16.10 -25.42
C GLU A 190 2.34 -15.80 -25.39
N ASP A 191 2.72 -14.52 -25.32
CA ASP A 191 4.13 -14.13 -25.18
C ASP A 191 4.67 -14.46 -23.78
N GLU A 192 5.47 -15.52 -23.68
CA GLU A 192 6.13 -15.90 -22.42
C GLU A 192 6.99 -14.78 -21.83
N LYS A 193 7.56 -13.89 -22.67
CA LYS A 193 8.38 -12.76 -22.21
C LYS A 193 7.53 -11.70 -21.50
N SER A 194 6.23 -11.64 -21.78
CA SER A 194 5.30 -10.73 -21.14
C SER A 194 4.97 -11.14 -19.69
N THR A 195 5.32 -12.36 -19.29
CA THR A 195 4.99 -12.89 -17.96
C THR A 195 6.23 -13.28 -17.14
N VAL A 196 6.01 -13.51 -15.85
CA VAL A 196 6.96 -14.11 -14.90
C VAL A 196 6.23 -15.07 -13.98
N ARG A 197 6.94 -16.06 -13.44
CA ARG A 197 6.47 -16.78 -12.26
C ARG A 197 6.70 -15.94 -11.00
N TYR A 198 6.09 -16.37 -9.90
CA TYR A 198 6.36 -15.83 -8.57
C TYR A 198 7.88 -15.73 -8.31
N ARG A 199 8.27 -14.70 -7.57
CA ARG A 199 9.66 -14.47 -7.17
C ARG A 199 9.76 -14.27 -5.67
N GLN A 200 10.78 -14.83 -5.05
CA GLN A 200 10.89 -14.82 -3.59
C GLN A 200 11.05 -13.41 -3.00
N GLU A 201 11.56 -12.45 -3.79
CA GLU A 201 11.64 -11.05 -3.37
C GLU A 201 10.26 -10.37 -3.26
N TRP A 202 9.19 -11.03 -3.73
CA TRP A 202 7.82 -10.54 -3.57
C TRP A 202 7.17 -11.02 -2.27
N LYS A 203 7.78 -12.00 -1.59
CA LYS A 203 7.26 -12.52 -0.33
C LYS A 203 7.19 -11.39 0.69
N THR A 204 6.00 -11.17 1.23
CA THR A 204 5.85 -10.23 2.35
C THR A 204 6.56 -10.81 3.58
N LYS A 205 7.41 -10.00 4.21
CA LYS A 205 8.18 -10.40 5.38
C LYS A 205 7.45 -9.97 6.65
N PHE A 206 7.65 -10.75 7.70
CA PHE A 206 7.12 -10.46 9.02
C PHE A 206 8.22 -10.61 10.07
N LEU A 207 8.16 -9.76 11.09
CA LEU A 207 9.03 -9.81 12.26
C LEU A 207 8.20 -10.23 13.47
N ALA A 208 8.74 -11.12 14.29
CA ALA A 208 8.21 -11.34 15.63
C ALA A 208 8.41 -10.07 16.46
N THR A 209 7.40 -9.66 17.23
CA THR A 209 7.45 -8.43 18.04
C THR A 209 8.24 -8.61 19.33
N ILE A 210 9.49 -9.08 19.23
CA ILE A 210 10.39 -9.34 20.36
C ILE A 210 11.41 -8.21 20.46
N CYS A 211 11.56 -7.67 21.68
CA CYS A 211 12.50 -6.58 21.96
C CYS A 211 13.95 -7.02 21.70
N PRO A 212 14.67 -6.38 20.77
CA PRO A 212 16.07 -6.72 20.50
C PRO A 212 17.02 -6.52 21.69
N GLN A 213 16.62 -5.73 22.70
CA GLN A 213 17.46 -5.43 23.87
C GLN A 213 17.25 -6.40 25.04
N CYS A 214 16.03 -6.85 25.32
CA CYS A 214 15.74 -7.65 26.52
C CYS A 214 14.96 -8.95 26.26
N GLY A 215 14.55 -9.22 25.01
CA GLY A 215 13.83 -10.46 24.66
C GLY A 215 12.35 -10.50 25.08
N ALA A 216 11.84 -9.49 25.76
CA ALA A 216 10.41 -9.40 26.10
C ALA A 216 9.57 -9.00 24.89
N ASP A 217 8.27 -9.27 24.94
CA ASP A 217 7.31 -8.82 23.92
C ASP A 217 7.24 -7.30 23.84
N MET A 218 7.06 -6.80 22.62
CA MET A 218 6.77 -5.41 22.32
C MET A 218 5.29 -5.24 21.92
N TYR A 219 4.76 -4.07 22.22
CA TYR A 219 3.34 -3.77 22.14
C TYR A 219 3.07 -2.54 21.28
N GLY A 220 1.96 -2.58 20.57
CA GLY A 220 1.42 -1.49 19.76
C GLY A 220 0.03 -1.90 19.27
N GLU A 221 -0.76 -0.91 18.87
CA GLU A 221 -2.02 -1.12 18.17
C GLU A 221 -1.77 -1.65 16.75
N ASN A 222 -2.81 -2.16 16.09
CA ASN A 222 -2.67 -2.81 14.78
C ASN A 222 -1.96 -1.94 13.73
N ASP A 223 -2.14 -0.63 13.73
CA ASP A 223 -1.54 0.32 12.78
C ASP A 223 -0.28 1.04 13.32
N SER A 224 0.23 0.60 14.48
CA SER A 224 1.40 1.24 15.10
C SER A 224 2.67 1.04 14.28
N LEU A 225 3.38 2.14 14.02
CA LEU A 225 4.71 2.13 13.41
C LEU A 225 5.84 1.97 14.44
N ILE A 226 5.54 2.30 15.71
CA ILE A 226 6.45 2.23 16.84
C ILE A 226 5.92 1.20 17.82
N LEU A 227 6.76 0.27 18.23
CA LEU A 227 6.45 -0.71 19.27
C LEU A 227 7.15 -0.33 20.57
N HIS A 228 6.42 -0.47 21.68
CA HIS A 228 6.92 -0.20 23.01
C HIS A 228 7.27 -1.52 23.73
N CYS A 229 8.48 -1.60 24.28
CA CYS A 229 8.84 -2.64 25.23
C CYS A 229 8.69 -2.10 26.65
N TYR A 230 7.68 -2.58 27.38
CA TYR A 230 7.44 -2.17 28.77
C TYR A 230 8.44 -2.75 29.78
N SER A 231 9.17 -3.81 29.41
CA SER A 231 10.15 -4.43 30.30
C SER A 231 11.41 -3.58 30.48
N CYS A 232 11.90 -2.96 29.40
CA CYS A 232 13.09 -2.10 29.44
C CYS A 232 12.83 -0.65 29.02
N ASN A 233 11.55 -0.27 28.91
CA ASN A 233 11.08 1.09 28.58
C ASN A 233 11.71 1.68 27.31
N THR A 234 11.73 0.90 26.24
CA THR A 234 12.31 1.29 24.94
C THR A 234 11.27 1.27 23.83
N CYS A 235 11.45 2.15 22.83
CA CYS A 235 10.65 2.21 21.61
C CYS A 235 11.44 1.69 20.42
N TRP A 236 10.77 1.01 19.50
CA TRP A 236 11.39 0.38 18.33
C TRP A 236 10.55 0.62 17.08
N ALA A 237 11.20 1.02 15.99
CA ALA A 237 10.58 1.13 14.66
C ALA A 237 11.16 0.05 13.75
N GLU A 238 10.35 -0.41 12.80
CA GLU A 238 10.88 -1.22 11.70
C GLU A 238 11.69 -0.32 10.73
N LYS A 239 12.91 -0.75 10.42
CA LYS A 239 13.75 -0.16 9.37
C LYS A 239 14.55 -1.25 8.69
N SER A 240 14.35 -1.41 7.38
CA SER A 240 15.08 -2.38 6.55
C SER A 240 14.97 -3.82 7.08
N SER A 241 13.75 -4.24 7.41
CA SER A 241 13.40 -5.55 7.97
C SER A 241 14.00 -5.84 9.34
N LYS A 242 14.30 -4.82 10.14
CA LYS A 242 14.81 -4.97 11.52
C LYS A 242 14.22 -3.91 12.45
N PHE A 243 14.12 -4.24 13.73
CA PHE A 243 13.76 -3.25 14.74
C PHE A 243 14.96 -2.40 15.12
N VAL A 244 14.84 -1.09 14.93
CA VAL A 244 15.82 -0.09 15.34
C VAL A 244 15.24 0.76 16.46
N ARG A 245 16.08 1.09 17.45
CA ARG A 245 15.66 1.85 18.62
C ARG A 245 15.26 3.27 18.19
N VAL A 246 14.11 3.73 18.68
CA VAL A 246 13.64 5.10 18.50
C VAL A 246 13.86 5.87 19.81
N PRO A 247 14.70 6.91 19.80
CA PRO A 247 14.83 7.78 20.96
C PRO A 247 13.51 8.53 21.16
N TYR A 248 13.07 8.61 22.40
CA TYR A 248 11.93 9.43 22.80
C TYR A 248 12.28 10.21 24.06
N SER A 249 11.53 11.25 24.33
CA SER A 249 11.58 11.99 25.58
C SER A 249 10.15 12.18 26.06
N GLN A 250 9.97 12.17 27.36
CA GLN A 250 8.69 12.43 28.01
C GLN A 250 8.85 13.58 28.99
N VAL A 251 7.83 14.41 29.08
CA VAL A 251 7.75 15.40 30.17
C VAL A 251 7.46 14.63 31.45
N VAL A 252 8.12 14.96 32.56
CA VAL A 252 7.84 14.30 33.84
C VAL A 252 6.50 14.80 34.35
N SER A 253 5.54 13.89 34.55
CA SER A 253 4.27 14.23 35.19
C SER A 253 4.46 14.62 36.65
N GLN A 254 3.72 15.63 37.09
CA GLN A 254 3.58 16.00 38.50
C GLN A 254 2.42 15.27 39.21
N THR A 255 1.54 14.59 38.46
CA THR A 255 0.38 13.88 38.99
C THR A 255 0.26 12.45 38.45
N PRO A 256 -0.26 11.49 39.23
CA PRO A 256 -0.43 10.10 38.75
C PRO A 256 -1.39 9.95 37.58
N GLU A 257 -2.33 10.89 37.41
CA GLU A 257 -3.44 10.83 36.45
C GLU A 257 -3.11 11.45 35.08
N THR A 258 -1.82 11.66 34.78
CA THR A 258 -1.43 12.31 33.53
C THR A 258 -1.49 11.37 32.34
N VAL A 259 -2.20 11.82 31.30
CA VAL A 259 -2.26 11.17 29.99
C VAL A 259 -1.21 11.80 29.08
N TYR A 260 -0.33 10.97 28.52
CA TYR A 260 0.66 11.41 27.53
C TYR A 260 0.10 11.25 26.11
N LEU A 261 0.23 12.30 25.31
CA LEU A 261 -0.03 12.25 23.88
C LEU A 261 1.30 12.23 23.13
N PRO A 262 1.61 11.18 22.34
CA PRO A 262 2.79 11.19 21.51
C PRO A 262 2.62 12.22 20.38
N PHE A 263 3.64 13.03 20.15
CA PHE A 263 3.69 13.94 19.00
C PHE A 263 5.13 14.01 18.46
N TRP A 264 5.24 14.32 17.17
CA TRP A 264 6.52 14.57 16.54
C TRP A 264 6.93 16.03 16.75
N ARG A 265 8.15 16.26 17.25
CA ARG A 265 8.76 17.60 17.24
C ARG A 265 9.43 17.81 15.89
N ILE A 266 8.84 18.65 15.05
CA ILE A 266 9.42 19.06 13.77
C ILE A 266 10.02 20.45 13.95
N GLU A 267 11.32 20.58 13.73
CA GLU A 267 12.01 21.87 13.70
C GLU A 267 12.16 22.29 12.24
N VAL A 268 11.71 23.51 11.92
CA VAL A 268 11.74 24.07 10.57
C VAL A 268 12.56 25.34 10.60
N GLU A 269 13.59 25.41 9.75
CA GLU A 269 14.35 26.62 9.48
C GLU A 269 14.05 27.10 8.06
N THR A 270 13.78 28.40 7.91
CA THR A 270 13.54 29.02 6.62
C THR A 270 14.43 30.25 6.46
N ARG A 271 14.88 30.53 5.23
CA ARG A 271 15.67 31.72 4.91
C ARG A 271 14.81 33.00 4.79
N GLY A 272 13.51 32.89 5.04
CA GLY A 272 12.54 33.98 4.85
C GLY A 272 12.26 34.25 3.37
N ILE A 273 11.50 35.33 3.11
CA ILE A 273 11.20 35.78 1.75
C ILE A 273 12.29 36.77 1.33
N ARG A 274 12.91 36.52 0.17
CA ARG A 274 13.93 37.42 -0.38
C ARG A 274 13.25 38.69 -0.91
N MET A 275 13.31 39.77 -0.14
CA MET A 275 12.83 41.10 -0.55
C MET A 275 13.97 41.88 -1.20
N GLN A 276 13.74 42.43 -2.39
CA GLN A 276 14.71 43.30 -3.08
C GLN A 276 14.20 44.75 -3.18
N THR A 277 12.89 44.95 -3.11
CA THR A 277 12.24 46.25 -3.30
C THR A 277 11.17 46.52 -2.23
N PHE A 278 10.80 47.78 -2.06
CA PHE A 278 9.66 48.16 -1.22
C PHE A 278 8.33 47.57 -1.74
N ALA A 279 8.20 47.36 -3.06
CA ALA A 279 7.05 46.68 -3.64
C ALA A 279 6.96 45.21 -3.20
N ASP A 280 8.08 44.55 -2.94
CA ASP A 280 8.09 43.18 -2.40
C ASP A 280 7.55 43.15 -0.96
N PHE A 281 7.88 44.17 -0.15
CA PHE A 281 7.36 44.31 1.22
C PHE A 281 5.83 44.46 1.23
N LEU A 282 5.29 45.36 0.39
CA LEU A 282 3.85 45.58 0.27
C LEU A 282 3.06 44.36 -0.24
N LYS A 283 3.73 43.39 -0.90
CA LYS A 283 3.08 42.15 -1.37
C LYS A 283 2.96 41.09 -0.29
N VAL A 284 3.81 41.14 0.74
CA VAL A 284 3.92 40.08 1.77
C VAL A 284 3.32 40.48 3.13
N THR A 285 2.98 41.75 3.31
CA THR A 285 2.27 42.31 4.49
C THR A 285 0.86 42.75 4.12
#